data_AF-A0A972R2E3-F1
#
_entry.id   AF-A0A972R2E3-F1
#
_cell.length_a   1.000
_cell.length_b   1.000
_cell.length_c   1.000
_cell.angle_alpha   90.00
_cell.angle_beta   90.00
_cell.angle_gamma   90.00
#
_symmetry.space_group_name_H-M   'P 1'
#
loop_
_entity.id
_entity.type
_entity.pdbx_description
1 polymer ?
#
loop_
_entity_poly.entity_id
_entity_poly.type
_entity_poly.pdbx_seq_one_letter_code
_entity_poly.pdbx_strand_id
1 'polypeptide(L)'
;MKRPRRILIIRPDRIGDVIMATPLIRALRQTSPEAFIAALVRPHTAPLLRHNPHLDRILLDDFEGADGGRKGFRAKVRELRRLKFDTALMLLPT
;
A
#
# COMPACT_ATOMS: atom_id res chain seq x y z
N MET A 1 23.19 0.73 3.81
CA MET A 1 21.93 0.39 3.10
C MET A 1 21.42 1.64 2.39
N LYS A 2 20.92 1.51 1.16
CA LYS A 2 20.41 2.65 0.37
C LYS A 2 19.09 3.13 0.98
N ARG A 3 18.89 4.45 1.17
CA ARG A 3 17.60 4.97 1.66
C ARG A 3 16.50 4.64 0.63
N PRO A 4 15.35 4.09 1.06
CA PRO A 4 14.26 3.75 0.16
C PRO A 4 13.68 5.02 -0.46
N ARG A 5 13.37 4.98 -1.76
CA ARG A 5 12.76 6.12 -2.47
C ARG A 5 11.31 5.85 -2.81
N ARG A 6 10.90 4.58 -2.94
CA ARG A 6 9.55 4.20 -3.35
C ARG A 6 9.10 2.97 -2.57
N ILE A 7 8.30 3.20 -1.53
CA ILE A 7 7.86 2.22 -0.55
C ILE A 7 6.42 1.80 -0.84
N LEU A 8 6.17 0.49 -0.89
CA LEU A 8 4.84 -0.10 -0.91
C LEU A 8 4.55 -0.79 0.42
N ILE A 9 3.47 -0.41 1.08
CA ILE A 9 2.94 -1.08 2.28
C ILE A 9 1.79 -1.97 1.82
N ILE A 10 1.84 -3.25 2.13
CA ILE A 10 0.82 -4.22 1.72
C ILE A 10 0.05 -4.64 2.98
N ARG A 11 -1.23 -4.27 3.04
CA ARG A 11 -2.15 -4.63 4.13
C ARG A 11 -3.58 -4.86 3.61
N PRO A 12 -3.83 -5.95 2.85
CA PRO A 12 -5.12 -6.26 2.26
C PRO A 12 -6.10 -6.94 3.25
N ASP A 13 -5.96 -6.65 4.54
CA ASP A 13 -6.67 -7.32 5.63
C ASP A 13 -7.86 -6.49 6.16
N ARG A 14 -8.27 -6.77 7.40
CA ARG A 14 -9.41 -6.19 8.08
C ARG A 14 -9.12 -4.74 8.51
N ILE A 15 -10.17 -4.04 8.92
CA ILE A 15 -10.09 -2.65 9.40
C ILE A 15 -9.02 -2.46 10.49
N GLY A 16 -8.97 -3.36 11.48
CA GLY A 16 -8.00 -3.27 12.58
C GLY A 16 -6.54 -3.31 12.12
N ASP A 17 -6.24 -4.16 11.13
CA ASP A 17 -4.90 -4.32 10.57
C ASP A 17 -4.39 -3.08 9.84
N VAL A 18 -5.30 -2.38 9.15
CA VAL A 18 -5.01 -1.12 8.45
C VAL A 18 -4.79 0.02 9.46
N ILE A 19 -5.58 0.08 10.53
CA ILE A 19 -5.39 1.07 11.61
C ILE A 19 -4.02 0.87 12.26
N MET A 20 -3.62 -0.37 12.57
CA MET A 20 -2.31 -0.68 13.15
C MET A 20 -1.14 -0.33 12.22
N ALA A 21 -1.37 -0.24 10.90
CA ALA A 21 -0.35 0.20 9.95
C ALA A 21 -0.14 1.74 9.95
N THR A 22 -1.08 2.54 10.46
CA THR A 22 -0.97 4.01 10.47
C THR A 22 0.25 4.56 11.23
N PRO A 23 0.65 4.07 12.43
CA PRO A 23 1.89 4.51 13.07
C PRO A 23 3.13 4.13 12.26
N LEU A 24 3.14 2.98 11.57
CA LEU A 24 4.23 2.61 10.66
C LEU A 24 4.35 3.61 9.50
N ILE A 25 3.23 3.96 8.85
CA ILE A 25 3.23 4.95 7.76
C ILE A 25 3.87 6.27 8.25
N ARG A 26 3.49 6.74 9.44
CA ARG A 26 4.06 7.96 10.04
C ARG A 26 5.57 7.82 10.26
N ALA A 27 6.02 6.70 10.83
CA ALA A 27 7.44 6.46 11.07
C ALA A 27 8.26 6.39 9.76
N LEU A 28 7.70 5.78 8.70
CA LEU A 28 8.33 5.75 7.39
C LEU A 28 8.46 7.14 6.78
N ARG A 29 7.44 8.00 6.90
CA ARG A 29 7.54 9.40 6.45
C ARG A 29 8.59 10.18 7.23
N GLN A 30 8.72 9.96 8.53
CA GLN A 30 9.73 10.63 9.36
C GLN A 30 11.15 10.20 9.01
N THR A 31 11.36 8.91 8.75
CA THR A 31 12.68 8.34 8.45
C THR A 31 13.09 8.48 6.98
N SER A 32 12.11 8.58 6.08
CA SER A 32 12.29 8.76 4.64
C SER A 32 11.37 9.89 4.09
N PRO A 33 11.64 11.17 4.44
CA PRO A 33 10.74 12.29 4.12
C PRO A 33 10.44 12.49 2.64
N GLU A 34 11.40 12.17 1.77
CA GLU A 34 11.30 12.32 0.32
C GLU A 34 10.80 11.06 -0.40
N ALA A 35 10.57 9.96 0.33
CA ALA A 35 10.12 8.72 -0.30
C ALA A 35 8.67 8.84 -0.77
N PHE A 36 8.38 8.23 -1.92
CA PHE A 36 7.01 7.95 -2.32
C PHE A 36 6.49 6.75 -1.53
N ILE A 37 5.44 6.93 -0.73
CA ILE A 37 4.85 5.91 0.15
C ILE A 37 3.44 5.61 -0.33
N ALA A 38 3.20 4.38 -0.74
CA ALA A 38 1.88 3.90 -1.12
C ALA A 38 1.41 2.75 -0.22
N ALA A 39 0.10 2.63 -0.03
CA ALA A 39 -0.52 1.51 0.66
C ALA A 39 -1.44 0.73 -0.30
N LEU A 40 -1.25 -0.58 -0.38
CA LEU A 40 -2.14 -1.51 -1.07
C LEU A 40 -3.12 -2.12 -0.04
N VAL A 41 -4.39 -1.78 -0.16
CA VAL A 41 -5.47 -2.14 0.78
C VAL A 41 -6.73 -2.56 0.05
N ARG A 42 -7.65 -3.24 0.73
CA ARG A 42 -8.95 -3.58 0.15
C ARG A 42 -9.82 -2.33 -0.05
N PRO A 43 -10.73 -2.31 -1.04
CA PRO A 43 -11.64 -1.19 -1.27
C PRO A 43 -12.40 -0.71 -0.03
N HIS A 44 -12.85 -1.65 0.81
CA HIS A 44 -13.62 -1.34 2.02
C HIS A 44 -12.79 -0.73 3.16
N THR A 45 -11.46 -0.90 3.16
CA THR A 45 -10.56 -0.30 4.16
C THR A 45 -9.85 0.96 3.66
N ALA A 46 -9.87 1.23 2.35
CA ALA A 46 -9.30 2.44 1.76
C ALA A 46 -9.76 3.77 2.40
N PRO A 47 -11.03 3.95 2.80
CA PRO A 47 -11.48 5.19 3.45
C PRO A 47 -10.70 5.53 4.73
N LEU A 48 -10.19 4.52 5.45
CA LEU A 48 -9.40 4.70 6.68
C LEU A 48 -8.10 5.47 6.45
N LEU A 49 -7.56 5.40 5.24
CA LEU A 49 -6.29 6.01 4.87
C LEU A 49 -6.44 7.29 4.06
N ARG A 50 -7.67 7.65 3.63
CA ARG A 50 -7.93 8.74 2.66
C ARG A 50 -7.37 10.10 3.08
N HIS A 51 -7.32 10.35 4.39
CA HIS A 51 -6.84 11.60 4.97
C HIS A 51 -5.49 11.47 5.68
N ASN A 52 -4.76 10.36 5.45
CA ASN A 52 -3.46 10.18 6.06
C ASN A 52 -2.42 11.06 5.34
N PRO A 53 -1.85 12.09 6.01
CA PRO A 53 -0.93 13.04 5.36
C PRO A 53 0.44 12.42 5.05
N HIS A 54 0.70 11.21 5.51
CA HIS A 54 1.98 10.54 5.34
C HIS A 54 2.00 9.59 4.12
N LEU A 55 0.84 9.35 3.49
CA LEU A 55 0.69 8.55 2.28
C LEU A 55 0.59 9.42 1.04
N ASP A 56 1.29 9.03 -0.01
CA ASP A 56 1.20 9.66 -1.34
C ASP A 56 0.12 9.00 -2.20
N ARG A 57 -0.15 7.71 -1.99
CA ARG A 57 -1.11 6.96 -2.80
C ARG A 57 -1.75 5.80 -2.07
N ILE A 58 -3.05 5.62 -2.29
CA ILE A 58 -3.78 4.42 -1.92
C ILE A 58 -4.00 3.61 -3.19
N LEU A 59 -3.62 2.34 -3.15
CA LEU A 59 -3.80 1.36 -4.20
C LEU A 59 -4.83 0.35 -3.71
N LEU A 60 -5.77 0.00 -4.59
CA LEU A 60 -6.80 -0.96 -4.24
C LEU A 60 -6.38 -2.38 -4.63
N ASP A 61 -6.56 -3.31 -3.71
CA ASP A 61 -6.54 -4.75 -3.91
C ASP A 61 -7.99 -5.22 -4.15
N ASP A 62 -8.41 -5.15 -5.40
CA ASP A 62 -9.76 -5.46 -5.89
C ASP A 62 -9.77 -6.57 -6.95
N PHE A 63 -8.66 -7.30 -7.13
CA PHE A 63 -8.56 -8.35 -8.16
C PHE A 63 -9.42 -9.60 -7.88
N GLU A 64 -10.07 -9.67 -6.73
CA GLU A 64 -11.11 -10.66 -6.41
C GLU A 64 -12.54 -10.21 -6.77
N GLY A 65 -12.75 -8.92 -7.06
CA GLY A 65 -14.03 -8.34 -7.52
C GLY A 65 -14.06 -8.08 -9.04
N ALA A 66 -15.25 -7.76 -9.56
CA ALA A 66 -15.74 -7.35 -10.90
C ALA A 66 -14.85 -7.45 -12.18
N ASP A 67 -13.53 -7.34 -12.13
CA ASP A 67 -12.58 -7.33 -13.26
C ASP A 67 -11.87 -8.69 -13.52
N GLY A 68 -12.55 -9.80 -13.22
CA GLY A 68 -12.31 -11.10 -13.88
C GLY A 68 -10.98 -11.79 -13.54
N GLY A 69 -10.67 -11.96 -12.26
CA GLY A 69 -9.61 -12.85 -11.77
C GLY A 69 -8.23 -12.57 -12.36
N ARG A 70 -7.75 -13.43 -13.28
CA ARG A 70 -6.41 -13.31 -13.88
C ARG A 70 -6.17 -11.99 -14.63
N LYS A 71 -7.21 -11.37 -15.21
CA LYS A 71 -7.08 -10.09 -15.93
C LYS A 71 -6.86 -8.93 -14.96
N GLY A 72 -7.69 -8.80 -13.92
CA GLY A 72 -7.53 -7.82 -12.84
C GLY A 72 -6.17 -7.95 -12.15
N PHE A 73 -5.74 -9.17 -11.83
CA PHE A 73 -4.41 -9.42 -11.27
C PHE A 73 -3.28 -8.91 -12.19
N ARG A 74 -3.32 -9.24 -13.49
CA ARG A 74 -2.31 -8.77 -14.46
C ARG A 74 -2.31 -7.24 -14.60
N ALA A 75 -3.49 -6.62 -14.59
CA ALA A 75 -3.61 -5.16 -14.64
C ALA A 75 -2.99 -4.52 -13.39
N LYS A 76 -3.26 -5.06 -12.20
CA LYS A 76 -2.67 -4.59 -10.94
C LYS A 76 -1.16 -4.76 -10.92
N VAL A 77 -0.64 -5.92 -11.32
CA VAL A 77 0.81 -6.15 -11.43
C VAL A 77 1.45 -5.13 -12.37
N ARG A 78 0.80 -4.80 -13.49
CA ARG A 78 1.29 -3.78 -14.42
C ARG A 78 1.27 -2.38 -13.78
N GLU A 79 0.22 -2.03 -13.04
CA GLU A 79 0.15 -0.77 -12.27
C GLU A 79 1.31 -0.67 -11.28
N LEU A 80 1.51 -1.69 -10.43
CA LEU A 80 2.57 -1.71 -9.43
C LEU A 80 3.96 -1.63 -10.06
N ARG A 81 4.20 -2.33 -11.18
CA ARG A 81 5.47 -2.27 -11.92
C ARG A 81 5.77 -0.87 -12.47
N ARG A 82 4.76 -0.15 -12.96
CA ARG A 82 4.92 1.24 -13.44
C ARG A 82 5.29 2.20 -12.31
N LEU A 83 4.84 1.90 -11.09
CA LEU A 83 5.17 2.65 -9.90
C LEU A 83 6.57 2.34 -9.35
N LYS A 84 7.34 1.41 -9.92
CA LYS A 84 8.78 1.20 -9.63
C LYS A 84 9.13 1.21 -8.13
N PHE A 85 8.36 0.49 -7.31
CA PHE A 85 8.69 0.35 -5.89
C PHE A 85 10.05 -0.34 -5.72
N ASP A 86 10.89 0.22 -4.86
CA ASP A 86 12.19 -0.35 -4.51
C ASP A 86 12.15 -1.14 -3.20
N THR A 87 11.13 -0.89 -2.38
CA THR A 87 10.94 -1.49 -1.06
C THR A 87 9.48 -1.87 -0.90
N ALA A 88 9.22 -3.09 -0.43
CA ALA A 88 7.88 -3.54 -0.07
C ALA A 88 7.87 -4.03 1.38
N LEU A 89 6.89 -3.57 2.15
CA LEU A 89 6.64 -3.99 3.52
C LEU A 89 5.31 -4.74 3.55
N MET A 90 5.41 -6.07 3.65
CA MET A 90 4.23 -6.93 3.81
C MET A 90 4.00 -7.13 5.30
N LEU A 91 2.96 -6.50 5.82
CA LEU A 91 2.57 -6.69 7.20
C LEU A 91 1.70 -7.94 7.20
N LEU A 92 2.22 -9.04 7.75
CA LEU A 92 1.47 -10.27 7.98
C LEU A 92 1.07 -10.31 9.46
N PRO A 93 -0.20 -10.60 9.80
CA PRO A 93 -0.53 -10.91 11.18
C PRO A 93 0.25 -12.16 11.62
N THR A 94 0.76 -12.14 12.85
CA THR A 94 1.31 -13.33 13.55
C THR A 94 0.19 -14.19 14.10
#